data_AF-A0A2A3JP35-F1
#
_entry.id   AF-A0A2A3JP35-F1
#
_cell.length_a   1.000
_cell.length_b   1.000
_cell.length_c   1.000
_cell.angle_alpha   90.00
_cell.angle_beta   90.00
_cell.angle_gamma   90.00
#
_symmetry.space_group_name_H-M   'P 1'
#
loop_
_entity.id
_entity.type
_entity.pdbx_description
1 polymer ?
#
loop_
_entity_poly.entity_id
_entity_poly.type
_entity_poly.pdbx_seq_one_letter_code
_entity_poly.pdbx_strand_id
1 'polypeptide(L)'
;MADEIRLAFAHPDERAIATAGETPRDRISLRDHVVEVEIGAFQAERGHRQRVRFNVVVEVAPGKGALEDDVDLILSYDKVTEAIAAELAAERLNLLETLAERIAE
;
A
#
# COMPACT_ATOMS: atom_id res chain seq x y z
N MET A 1 2.60 20.44 13.24
CA MET A 1 2.91 19.57 14.40
C MET A 1 1.72 18.77 14.91
N ALA A 2 0.68 19.34 15.54
CA ALA A 2 -0.44 18.53 16.08
C ALA A 2 -1.20 17.75 14.98
N ASP A 3 -1.41 18.37 13.82
CA ASP A 3 -2.12 17.73 12.70
C ASP A 3 -1.26 16.68 11.97
N GLU A 4 0.06 16.90 11.87
CA GLU A 4 0.98 15.92 11.25
C GLU A 4 1.03 14.61 12.04
N ILE A 5 1.09 14.70 13.36
CA ILE A 5 1.06 13.51 14.24
C ILE A 5 -0.28 12.79 14.07
N ARG A 6 -1.40 13.53 14.08
CA ARG A 6 -2.73 12.94 13.86
C ARG A 6 -2.81 12.21 12.51
N LEU A 7 -2.34 12.84 11.43
CA LEU A 7 -2.34 12.27 10.07
C LEU A 7 -1.40 11.06 9.94
N ALA A 8 -0.29 11.01 10.69
CA ALA A 8 0.60 9.85 10.70
C ALA A 8 -0.08 8.58 11.22
N PHE A 9 -1.03 8.72 12.16
CA PHE A 9 -1.81 7.62 12.72
C PHE A 9 -3.20 7.44 12.08
N ALA A 10 -3.62 8.37 11.23
CA ALA A 10 -4.89 8.30 10.52
C ALA A 10 -4.85 7.27 9.37
N HIS A 11 -6.01 6.97 8.80
CA HIS A 11 -6.08 6.13 7.61
C HIS A 11 -5.29 6.77 6.45
N PRO A 12 -4.58 5.99 5.60
CA PRO A 12 -3.80 6.55 4.48
C PRO A 12 -4.60 7.48 3.55
N ASP A 13 -5.91 7.28 3.47
CA ASP A 13 -6.85 8.11 2.71
C ASP A 13 -6.94 9.56 3.24
N GLU A 14 -7.04 9.73 4.57
CA GLU A 14 -7.01 11.07 5.19
C GLU A 14 -5.68 11.76 4.94
N ARG A 15 -4.59 10.99 5.00
CA ARG A 15 -3.25 11.51 4.74
C ARG A 15 -3.09 11.93 3.28
N ALA A 16 -3.55 11.12 2.33
CA ALA A 16 -3.54 11.44 0.91
C ALA A 16 -4.38 12.68 0.58
N ILE A 17 -5.52 12.87 1.25
CA ILE A 17 -6.32 14.09 1.13
C ILE A 17 -5.56 15.30 1.67
N ALA A 18 -4.94 15.18 2.84
CA ALA A 18 -4.24 16.28 3.49
C ALA A 18 -2.95 16.70 2.76
N THR A 19 -2.30 15.77 2.05
CA THR A 19 -1.09 16.03 1.25
C THR A 19 -1.39 16.31 -0.23
N ALA A 20 -2.66 16.37 -0.62
CA ALA A 20 -3.05 16.61 -2.00
C ALA A 20 -2.54 17.97 -2.49
N GLY A 21 -1.96 18.00 -3.69
CA GLY A 21 -1.56 19.25 -4.35
C GLY A 21 -2.75 20.03 -4.91
N GLU A 22 -2.47 21.16 -5.57
CA GLU A 22 -3.51 22.04 -6.16
C GLU A 22 -4.34 21.34 -7.24
N THR A 23 -3.79 20.32 -7.91
CA THR A 23 -4.52 19.51 -8.89
C THR A 23 -5.08 18.26 -8.23
N PRO A 24 -6.41 18.06 -8.21
CA PRO A 24 -7.00 16.84 -7.68
C PRO A 24 -6.53 15.64 -8.49
N ARG A 25 -6.11 14.58 -7.77
CA ARG A 25 -5.74 13.28 -8.33
C ARG A 25 -6.84 12.27 -8.04
N ASP A 26 -7.03 11.33 -8.95
CA ASP A 26 -7.87 10.18 -8.69
C ASP A 26 -7.18 9.28 -7.66
N ARG A 27 -7.96 8.55 -6.86
CA ARG A 27 -7.42 7.69 -5.81
C ARG A 27 -8.00 6.31 -5.85
N ILE A 28 -7.13 5.32 -5.72
CA ILE A 28 -7.50 3.92 -5.58
C ILE A 28 -7.09 3.49 -4.18
N SER A 29 -8.04 2.91 -3.45
CA SER A 29 -7.82 2.49 -2.07
C SER A 29 -8.06 1.00 -1.90
N LEU A 30 -7.04 0.29 -1.44
CA LEU A 30 -7.14 -1.08 -0.95
C LEU A 30 -7.26 -1.02 0.57
N ARG A 31 -8.35 -1.55 1.12
CA ARG A 31 -8.67 -1.47 2.56
C ARG A 31 -8.80 -2.85 3.16
N ASP A 32 -8.33 -2.95 4.41
CA ASP A 32 -8.45 -4.14 5.24
C ASP A 32 -7.98 -5.44 4.56
N HIS A 33 -6.97 -5.35 3.69
CA HIS A 33 -6.42 -6.51 3.00
C HIS A 33 -5.51 -7.29 3.95
N VAL A 34 -5.97 -8.45 4.41
CA VAL A 34 -5.24 -9.28 5.39
C VAL A 34 -4.55 -10.44 4.71
N VAL A 35 -3.25 -10.58 4.94
CA VAL A 35 -2.43 -11.69 4.42
C VAL A 35 -1.67 -12.35 5.57
N GLU A 36 -1.57 -13.68 5.53
CA GLU A 36 -0.73 -14.43 6.45
C GLU A 36 0.71 -14.50 5.94
N VAL A 37 1.64 -13.95 6.70
CA VAL A 37 3.04 -13.81 6.27
C VAL A 37 3.97 -14.24 7.40
N GLU A 38 5.12 -14.79 7.05
CA GLU A 38 6.18 -14.99 8.04
C GLU A 38 7.07 -13.74 8.03
N ILE A 39 6.97 -12.91 9.06
CA ILE A 39 7.71 -11.66 9.21
C ILE A 39 8.07 -11.49 10.68
N GLY A 40 9.22 -10.87 10.95
CA GLY A 40 9.60 -10.50 12.32
C GLY A 40 11.10 -10.59 12.58
N ALA A 41 11.59 -9.72 13.46
CA ALA A 41 12.99 -9.63 13.84
C ALA A 41 13.39 -10.63 14.94
N PHE A 42 12.43 -11.19 15.67
CA PHE A 42 12.70 -12.10 16.77
C PHE A 42 12.81 -13.56 16.29
N GLN A 43 13.72 -14.31 16.90
CA GLN A 43 13.87 -15.74 16.61
C GLN A 43 12.61 -16.54 16.95
N ALA A 44 11.82 -16.10 17.94
CA ALA A 44 10.56 -16.72 18.30
C ALA A 44 9.45 -16.55 17.26
N GLU A 45 9.61 -15.61 16.30
CA GLU A 45 8.66 -15.40 15.20
C GLU A 45 9.00 -16.26 13.97
N ARG A 46 10.14 -16.97 13.97
CA ARG A 46 10.51 -17.88 12.88
C ARG A 46 9.61 -19.11 12.87
N GLY A 47 9.16 -19.50 11.68
CA GLY A 47 8.24 -20.62 11.50
C GLY A 47 6.79 -20.35 11.92
N HIS A 48 6.45 -19.11 12.31
CA HIS A 48 5.11 -18.71 12.65
C HIS A 48 4.57 -17.69 11.64
N ARG A 49 3.42 -17.99 11.05
CA ARG A 49 2.71 -17.03 10.18
C ARG A 49 1.89 -16.08 11.04
N GLN A 50 2.00 -14.79 10.73
CA GLN A 50 1.28 -13.71 11.39
C GLN A 50 0.33 -13.05 10.38
N ARG A 51 -0.82 -12.57 10.85
CA ARG A 51 -1.76 -11.82 10.00
C ARG A 51 -1.33 -10.37 9.94
N VAL A 52 -1.00 -9.89 8.74
CA VAL A 52 -0.68 -8.48 8.48
C VAL A 52 -1.80 -7.86 7.66
N ARG A 53 -2.24 -6.68 8.06
CA ARG A 53 -3.30 -5.92 7.39
C ARG A 53 -2.70 -4.75 6.63
N PHE A 54 -2.90 -4.74 5.32
CA PHE A 54 -2.49 -3.67 4.42
C PHE A 54 -3.65 -2.72 4.16
N ASN A 55 -3.39 -1.43 4.35
CA ASN A 55 -4.23 -0.35 3.87
C ASN A 55 -3.36 0.50 2.95
N VAL A 56 -3.71 0.56 1.67
CA VAL A 56 -2.91 1.22 0.64
C VAL A 56 -3.81 2.23 -0.07
N VAL A 57 -3.27 3.42 -0.33
CA VAL A 57 -3.91 4.45 -1.14
C VAL A 57 -2.90 4.89 -2.18
N VAL A 58 -3.30 4.79 -3.44
CA VAL A 58 -2.49 5.23 -4.58
C VAL A 58 -3.17 6.42 -5.22
N GLU A 59 -2.41 7.49 -5.44
CA GLU A 59 -2.86 8.67 -6.18
C GLU A 59 -2.47 8.53 -7.64
N VAL A 60 -3.49 8.49 -8.51
CA VAL A 60 -3.35 8.28 -9.94
C VAL A 60 -3.48 9.62 -10.65
N ALA A 61 -2.51 9.93 -11.50
CA ALA A 61 -2.61 11.11 -12.36
C ALA A 61 -3.72 10.90 -13.41
N PRO A 62 -4.45 11.95 -13.82
CA PRO A 62 -5.46 11.82 -14.86
C PRO A 62 -4.86 11.18 -16.12
N GLY A 63 -5.54 10.16 -16.64
CA GLY A 63 -5.12 9.48 -17.88
C GLY A 63 -5.02 10.45 -19.05
N LYS A 64 -4.02 10.28 -19.91
CA LYS A 64 -3.87 11.05 -21.14
C LYS A 64 -4.59 10.33 -22.29
N GLY A 65 -5.87 10.64 -22.51
CA GLY A 65 -6.62 10.18 -23.70
C GLY A 65 -7.90 9.44 -23.38
N ALA A 66 -8.54 8.89 -24.42
CA ALA A 66 -9.68 7.99 -24.26
C ALA A 66 -9.17 6.67 -23.67
N LEU A 67 -9.56 6.39 -22.43
CA LEU A 67 -9.41 5.06 -21.85
C LEU A 67 -10.42 4.17 -22.57
N GLU A 68 -9.98 3.40 -23.57
CA GLU A 68 -10.82 2.52 -24.39
C GLU A 68 -11.29 1.27 -23.60
N ASP A 69 -11.82 1.47 -22.38
CA ASP A 69 -12.23 0.42 -21.43
C ASP A 69 -11.17 -0.69 -21.23
N ASP A 70 -9.90 -0.34 -21.44
CA ASP A 70 -8.78 -1.25 -21.34
C ASP A 70 -8.21 -1.22 -19.91
N VAL A 71 -8.36 -2.35 -19.22
CA VAL A 71 -7.92 -2.55 -17.85
C VAL A 71 -6.40 -2.48 -17.69
N ASP A 72 -5.63 -2.75 -18.76
CA ASP A 72 -4.16 -2.65 -18.75
C ASP A 72 -3.68 -1.19 -18.86
N LEU A 73 -4.56 -0.27 -19.31
CA LEU A 73 -4.26 1.16 -19.39
C LEU A 73 -4.54 1.93 -18.10
N ILE A 74 -5.13 1.27 -17.10
CA ILE A 74 -5.44 1.86 -15.80
C ILE A 74 -4.68 1.14 -14.69
N LEU A 75 -4.44 1.85 -13.59
CA LEU A 75 -3.99 1.19 -12.37
C LEU A 75 -5.18 0.43 -11.77
N SER A 76 -5.06 -0.89 -11.64
CA SER A 76 -6.06 -1.71 -10.95
C SER A 76 -5.64 -1.97 -9.49
N TYR A 77 -6.61 -2.29 -8.63
CA TYR A 77 -6.30 -2.77 -7.28
C TYR A 77 -5.58 -4.14 -7.30
N ASP A 78 -5.76 -4.93 -8.38
CA ASP A 78 -5.04 -6.19 -8.56
C ASP A 78 -3.53 -5.95 -8.69
N LYS A 79 -3.11 -4.87 -9.35
CA LYS A 79 -1.68 -4.50 -9.37
C LYS A 79 -1.11 -4.25 -7.98
N VAL A 80 -1.91 -3.66 -7.09
CA VAL A 80 -1.50 -3.41 -5.70
C VAL A 80 -1.38 -4.72 -4.92
N THR A 81 -2.34 -5.63 -5.06
CA THR A 81 -2.28 -6.93 -4.38
C THR A 81 -1.17 -7.83 -4.94
N GLU A 82 -0.92 -7.77 -6.26
CA GLU A 82 0.21 -8.44 -6.93
C GLU A 82 1.55 -7.94 -6.38
N ALA A 83 1.74 -6.63 -6.24
CA ALA A 83 2.97 -6.06 -5.68
C ALA A 83 3.21 -6.54 -4.23
N ILE A 84 2.16 -6.52 -3.40
CA ILE A 84 2.23 -7.06 -2.03
C ILE A 84 2.64 -8.54 -2.05
N ALA A 85 2.02 -9.35 -2.91
CA ALA A 85 2.31 -10.78 -3.01
C ALA A 85 3.73 -11.05 -3.51
N ALA A 86 4.22 -10.27 -4.48
CA ALA A 86 5.57 -10.38 -5.01
C ALA A 86 6.62 -10.11 -3.94
N GLU A 87 6.49 -9.03 -3.18
CA GLU A 87 7.43 -8.68 -2.10
C GLU A 87 7.44 -9.70 -0.97
N LEU A 88 6.27 -10.22 -0.60
CA LEU A 88 6.15 -11.28 0.41
C LEU A 88 6.75 -12.61 -0.06
N ALA A 89 6.77 -12.87 -1.36
CA ALA A 89 7.35 -14.08 -1.95
C ALA A 89 8.86 -13.96 -2.21
N ALA A 90 9.37 -12.73 -2.35
CA ALA A 90 10.77 -12.47 -2.66
C ALA A 90 11.70 -12.91 -1.53
N GLU A 91 11.44 -12.47 -0.31
CA GLU A 91 12.18 -12.91 0.87
C GLU A 91 11.45 -12.66 2.19
N ARG A 92 11.88 -13.38 3.23
CA ARG A 92 11.41 -13.15 4.59
C ARG A 92 12.06 -11.88 5.16
N LEU A 93 11.24 -10.86 5.39
CA LEU A 93 11.69 -9.61 6.01
C LEU A 93 11.63 -9.67 7.55
N ASN A 94 12.44 -8.81 8.18
CA ASN A 94 12.44 -8.66 9.64
C ASN A 94 11.60 -7.46 10.10
N LEU A 95 11.47 -6.44 9.25
CA LEU A 95 10.87 -5.14 9.59
C LEU A 95 9.67 -4.87 8.69
N LEU A 96 8.59 -4.33 9.28
CA LEU A 96 7.40 -3.92 8.52
C LEU A 96 7.68 -2.66 7.70
N GLU A 97 8.59 -1.81 8.19
CA GLU A 97 9.04 -0.61 7.50
C GLU A 97 9.67 -0.94 6.16
N THR A 98 10.58 -1.93 6.12
CA THR A 98 11.21 -2.39 4.87
C THR A 98 10.20 -3.00 3.90
N LEU A 99 9.22 -3.76 4.42
CA LEU A 99 8.16 -4.31 3.57
C LEU A 99 7.30 -3.20 2.96
N ALA A 100 6.91 -2.22 3.76
CA ALA A 100 6.10 -1.10 3.31
C ALA A 100 6.83 -0.22 2.28
N GLU A 101 8.13 0.00 2.46
CA GLU A 101 8.98 0.73 1.52
C GLU A 101 9.05 0.01 0.18
N ARG A 102 9.33 -1.30 0.16
CA ARG A 102 9.42 -2.07 -1.08
C ARG A 102 8.10 -2.21 -1.84
N ILE A 103 6.97 -2.27 -1.13
CA ILE A 103 5.65 -2.26 -1.77
C ILE A 103 5.36 -0.90 -2.43
N ALA A 104 5.98 0.18 -1.94
CA ALA A 104 5.75 1.54 -2.43
C ALA A 104 6.69 1.97 -3.57
N GLU A 105 7.84 1.31 -3.74
CA GLU A 105 8.76 1.48 -4.87
C GLU A 105 8.28 0.77 -6.15
#